data_AF-A0A4V0ND46-F1
#
_entry.id   AF-A0A4V0ND46-F1
#
_cell.length_a   1.000
_cell.length_b   1.000
_cell.length_c   1.000
_cell.angle_alpha   90.00
_cell.angle_beta   90.00
_cell.angle_gamma   90.00
#
_symmetry.space_group_name_H-M   'P 1'
#
loop_
_entity.id
_entity.type
_entity.pdbx_description
1 polymer ?
#
loop_
_entity_poly.entity_id
_entity_poly.type
_entity_poly.pdbx_seq_one_letter_code
_entity_poly.pdbx_strand_id
1 'polypeptide(L)'
;MSMPGKLLLGAYLSLSASAGLAGLAGLTGLAAGLAGCGGQQAPTPVAAPAPKAPRPAPAKPVAPPGQLARADVERVLLQGPPWILRRVPVEEVIRAGAFIGWKILALPPDWSELELKPGDVVMQVNGASLERPDDLFAAYRNVAGANELKIAYEREGSARELVLPIFGPPSKDVVAAFERDAPPPRRATGARPRGTLVIEEQDSSTTFHGNAP
;
A
#
# COMPACT_ATOMS: atom_id res chain seq x y z
N MET A 1 -38.42 -47.29 9.00
CA MET A 1 -37.90 -46.92 10.33
C MET A 1 -37.43 -45.49 10.27
N SER A 2 -38.05 -44.65 11.10
CA SER A 2 -37.99 -43.19 11.08
C SER A 2 -37.12 -42.72 12.23
N MET A 3 -36.16 -41.84 11.98
CA MET A 3 -35.63 -40.90 12.97
C MET A 3 -35.25 -39.58 12.29
N PRO A 4 -35.89 -38.45 12.65
CA PRO A 4 -35.45 -37.11 12.28
C PRO A 4 -34.56 -36.49 13.37
N GLY A 5 -33.32 -36.14 13.02
CA GLY A 5 -32.43 -35.33 13.86
C GLY A 5 -32.76 -33.84 13.74
N LYS A 6 -33.39 -33.28 14.77
CA LYS A 6 -33.73 -31.85 14.88
C LYS A 6 -32.53 -31.01 15.31
N LEU A 7 -32.38 -29.85 14.65
CA LEU A 7 -32.08 -28.51 15.17
C LEU A 7 -31.28 -28.39 16.48
N LEU A 8 -30.12 -27.73 16.38
CA LEU A 8 -29.70 -26.77 17.40
C LEU A 8 -29.17 -25.50 16.70
N LEU A 9 -30.04 -24.49 16.70
CA LEU A 9 -29.77 -23.12 16.33
C LEU A 9 -29.07 -22.46 17.53
N GLY A 10 -27.77 -22.23 17.45
CA GLY A 10 -26.99 -21.55 18.48
C GLY A 10 -26.82 -20.07 18.15
N ALA A 11 -27.73 -19.23 18.66
CA ALA A 11 -27.54 -17.78 18.68
C ALA A 11 -26.53 -17.42 19.77
N TYR A 12 -25.44 -16.75 19.41
CA TYR A 12 -24.58 -16.04 20.36
C TYR A 12 -24.48 -14.57 19.94
N LEU A 13 -25.43 -13.77 20.44
CA LEU A 13 -25.19 -12.36 20.72
C LEU A 13 -24.46 -12.30 22.06
N SER A 14 -23.30 -11.65 22.11
CA SER A 14 -23.00 -10.80 23.26
C SER A 14 -22.10 -9.64 22.86
N LEU A 15 -22.67 -8.47 23.12
CA LEU A 15 -22.15 -7.13 22.99
C LEU A 15 -21.22 -6.86 24.17
N SER A 16 -20.01 -6.34 23.94
CA SER A 16 -19.35 -5.53 24.97
C SER A 16 -18.54 -4.41 24.34
N ALA A 17 -19.09 -3.21 24.50
CA ALA A 17 -18.41 -1.96 24.35
C ALA A 17 -17.45 -1.77 25.53
N SER A 18 -16.26 -1.25 25.25
CA SER A 18 -15.41 -0.65 26.29
C SER A 18 -14.81 0.62 25.72
N ALA A 19 -15.43 1.73 26.07
CA ALA A 19 -14.89 3.07 25.89
C ALA A 19 -13.74 3.27 26.91
N GLY A 20 -12.54 3.54 26.41
CA GLY A 20 -11.40 3.97 27.21
C GLY A 20 -11.21 5.47 27.09
N LEU A 21 -11.65 6.19 28.12
CA LEU A 21 -11.44 7.63 28.35
C LEU A 21 -9.98 7.96 28.64
N ALA A 22 -9.60 9.19 28.25
CA ALA A 22 -8.76 10.13 28.99
C ALA A 22 -7.24 9.86 29.15
N GLY A 23 -6.47 10.84 28.69
CA GLY A 23 -5.07 11.04 29.07
C GLY A 23 -4.52 12.40 28.65
N LEU A 24 -4.76 13.41 29.50
CA LEU A 24 -3.91 14.55 29.88
C LEU A 24 -2.90 15.10 28.85
N ALA A 25 -3.09 16.32 28.33
CA ALA A 25 -2.64 17.58 28.93
C ALA A 25 -1.11 17.67 29.16
N GLY A 26 -0.41 18.34 28.23
CA GLY A 26 0.98 18.75 28.36
C GLY A 26 1.18 20.17 27.81
N LEU A 27 1.08 21.14 28.71
CA LEU A 27 1.28 22.57 28.54
C LEU A 27 2.79 22.93 28.46
N THR A 28 3.04 24.15 27.97
CA THR A 28 4.18 25.04 28.28
C THR A 28 5.48 24.90 27.48
N GLY A 29 5.88 26.02 26.86
CA GLY A 29 7.19 26.21 26.24
C GLY A 29 7.34 27.56 25.53
N LEU A 30 7.09 28.65 26.26
CA LEU A 30 7.29 30.04 25.84
C LEU A 30 8.80 30.38 25.90
N ALA A 31 9.40 30.82 24.79
CA ALA A 31 10.71 31.49 24.83
C ALA A 31 10.78 32.59 23.75
N ALA A 32 10.69 33.83 24.23
CA ALA A 32 10.87 35.06 23.48
C ALA A 32 12.36 35.37 23.29
N GLY A 33 12.73 35.93 22.13
CA GLY A 33 14.10 36.32 21.81
C GLY A 33 14.21 37.39 20.73
N LEU A 34 14.26 38.64 21.21
CA LEU A 34 15.01 39.80 20.73
C LEU A 34 14.71 40.47 19.36
N ALA A 35 14.35 41.74 19.52
CA ALA A 35 14.26 42.85 18.57
C ALA A 35 15.43 42.99 17.59
N GLY A 36 15.08 43.25 16.32
CA GLY A 36 15.93 43.90 15.33
C GLY A 36 15.16 45.04 14.66
N CYS A 37 15.50 46.29 14.97
CA CYS A 37 15.04 47.47 14.25
C CYS A 37 15.89 47.65 12.99
N GLY A 38 15.28 47.44 11.81
CA GLY A 38 15.89 47.72 10.52
C GLY A 38 14.84 48.33 9.62
N GLY A 39 14.82 49.66 9.52
CA GLY A 39 13.95 50.39 8.60
C GLY A 39 14.31 50.08 7.16
N GLN A 40 13.34 49.57 6.40
CA GLN A 40 13.46 49.44 4.95
C GLN A 40 12.15 49.85 4.29
N GLN A 41 12.28 50.95 3.55
CA GLN A 41 11.28 51.66 2.78
C GLN A 41 10.38 50.72 1.98
N ALA A 42 9.07 50.77 2.21
CA ALA A 42 8.09 49.96 1.50
C ALA A 42 8.00 50.41 0.03
N PRO A 43 8.34 49.56 -0.96
CA PRO A 43 7.91 49.78 -2.33
C PRO A 43 6.40 49.55 -2.42
N THR A 44 5.71 50.45 -3.15
CA THR A 44 4.30 50.32 -3.50
C THR A 44 4.02 48.93 -4.09
N PRO A 45 3.07 48.15 -3.53
CA PRO A 45 2.73 46.85 -4.07
C PRO A 45 2.06 47.02 -5.44
N VAL A 46 2.77 46.66 -6.50
CA VAL A 46 2.12 46.34 -7.78
C VAL A 46 1.25 45.11 -7.49
N ALA A 47 -0.07 45.28 -7.59
CA ALA A 47 -1.04 44.21 -7.36
C ALA A 47 -0.68 42.99 -8.24
N ALA A 48 -0.24 41.92 -7.60
CA ALA A 48 0.03 40.66 -8.28
C ALA A 48 -1.28 40.15 -8.92
N PRO A 49 -1.24 39.68 -10.18
CA PRO A 49 -2.42 39.10 -10.82
C PRO A 49 -2.94 37.95 -9.95
N ALA A 50 -4.24 37.98 -9.67
CA ALA A 50 -4.90 37.00 -8.82
C ALA A 50 -4.57 35.57 -9.28
N PRO A 51 -4.24 34.64 -8.36
CA PRO A 51 -3.99 33.26 -8.72
C PRO A 51 -5.22 32.69 -9.44
N LYS A 52 -5.02 32.23 -10.68
CA LYS A 52 -6.06 31.53 -11.44
C LYS A 52 -6.56 30.36 -10.59
N ALA A 53 -7.87 30.34 -10.35
CA ALA A 53 -8.51 29.25 -9.63
C ALA A 53 -8.10 27.90 -10.25
N PRO A 54 -7.69 26.91 -9.44
CA PRO A 54 -7.30 25.60 -9.95
C PRO A 54 -8.48 25.00 -10.72
N ARG A 55 -8.23 24.66 -11.99
CA ARG A 55 -9.20 24.00 -12.85
C ARG A 55 -9.59 22.66 -12.19
N PRO A 56 -10.88 22.33 -12.05
CA PRO A 56 -11.30 21.07 -11.46
C PRO A 56 -10.58 19.92 -12.17
N ALA A 57 -9.89 19.07 -11.41
CA ALA A 57 -9.29 17.87 -11.98
C ALA A 57 -10.41 17.00 -12.57
N PRO A 58 -10.20 16.40 -13.76
CA PRO A 58 -11.20 15.53 -14.36
C PRO A 58 -11.57 14.41 -13.37
N ALA A 59 -12.88 14.17 -13.22
CA ALA A 59 -13.39 13.13 -12.34
C ALA A 59 -12.88 11.77 -12.79
N LYS A 60 -12.37 10.96 -11.84
CA LYS A 60 -11.90 9.60 -12.13
C LYS A 60 -13.09 8.78 -12.64
N PRO A 61 -12.94 7.99 -13.72
CA PRO A 61 -13.95 7.03 -14.13
C PRO A 61 -14.25 6.08 -12.97
N VAL A 62 -15.52 6.02 -12.57
CA VAL A 62 -16.01 5.10 -11.53
C VAL A 62 -16.32 3.77 -12.20
N ALA A 63 -15.79 2.67 -11.67
CA ALA A 63 -16.09 1.34 -12.19
C ALA A 63 -17.52 0.91 -11.85
N PRO A 64 -18.20 0.15 -12.73
CA PRO A 64 -19.45 -0.51 -12.40
C PRO A 64 -19.28 -1.49 -11.21
N PRO A 65 -20.37 -1.80 -10.49
CA PRO A 65 -20.35 -2.82 -9.44
C PRO A 65 -19.78 -4.15 -9.96
N GLY A 66 -18.94 -4.80 -9.14
CA GLY A 66 -18.28 -6.06 -9.51
C GLY A 66 -17.08 -5.92 -10.46
N GLN A 67 -16.66 -4.69 -10.79
CA GLN A 67 -15.48 -4.44 -11.62
C GLN A 67 -14.44 -3.59 -10.86
N LEU A 68 -13.17 -3.81 -11.18
CA LEU A 68 -12.07 -3.01 -10.69
C LEU A 68 -11.87 -1.79 -11.59
N ALA A 69 -11.77 -0.58 -11.05
CA ALA A 69 -11.39 0.57 -11.85
C ALA A 69 -9.91 0.44 -12.27
N ARG A 70 -9.61 0.64 -13.55
CA ARG A 70 -8.22 0.61 -14.04
C ARG A 70 -7.28 1.49 -13.23
N ALA A 71 -7.73 2.71 -12.91
CA ALA A 71 -6.95 3.66 -12.13
C ALA A 71 -6.59 3.15 -10.73
N ASP A 72 -7.42 2.29 -10.13
CA ASP A 72 -7.15 1.69 -8.83
C ASP A 72 -6.13 0.54 -8.95
N VAL A 73 -6.27 -0.29 -9.99
CA VAL A 73 -5.29 -1.35 -10.30
C VAL A 73 -3.91 -0.74 -10.56
N GLU A 74 -3.81 0.27 -11.41
CA GLU A 74 -2.55 0.96 -11.73
C GLU A 74 -1.94 1.63 -10.50
N ARG A 75 -2.76 2.22 -9.63
CA ARG A 75 -2.28 2.79 -8.37
C ARG A 75 -1.60 1.74 -7.50
N VAL A 76 -2.15 0.53 -7.42
CA VAL A 76 -1.55 -0.59 -6.68
C VAL A 76 -0.28 -1.08 -7.37
N LEU A 77 -0.31 -1.29 -8.69
CA LEU A 77 0.86 -1.72 -9.46
C LEU A 77 2.06 -0.80 -9.26
N LEU A 78 1.84 0.53 -9.24
CA LEU A 78 2.89 1.52 -9.03
C LEU A 78 3.49 1.51 -7.61
N GLN A 79 2.84 0.88 -6.63
CA GLN A 79 3.44 0.67 -5.29
C GLN A 79 4.37 -0.55 -5.25
N GLY A 80 4.26 -1.44 -6.24
CA GLY A 80 5.03 -2.68 -6.35
C GLY A 80 4.59 -3.81 -5.40
N PRO A 81 5.16 -5.02 -5.57
CA PRO A 81 4.78 -6.19 -4.79
C PRO A 81 4.86 -6.05 -3.26
N PRO A 82 5.84 -5.34 -2.66
CA PRO A 82 5.88 -5.19 -1.21
C PRO A 82 4.63 -4.52 -0.62
N TRP A 83 3.88 -3.75 -1.40
CA TRP A 83 2.66 -3.11 -0.91
C TRP A 83 1.53 -4.10 -0.61
N ILE A 84 1.33 -5.11 -1.48
CA ILE A 84 0.30 -6.14 -1.24
C ILE A 84 0.69 -7.05 -0.08
N LEU A 85 1.97 -7.44 0.00
CA LEU A 85 2.48 -8.34 1.02
C LEU A 85 2.37 -7.77 2.44
N ARG A 86 2.34 -6.44 2.58
CA ARG A 86 2.12 -5.77 3.87
C ARG A 86 0.65 -5.69 4.28
N ARG A 87 -0.27 -5.88 3.34
CA ARG A 87 -1.73 -5.73 3.56
C ARG A 87 -2.44 -7.07 3.65
N VAL A 88 -1.93 -8.08 2.96
CA VAL A 88 -2.48 -9.43 2.94
C VAL A 88 -1.47 -10.36 3.59
N PRO A 89 -1.59 -10.63 4.90
CA PRO A 89 -0.76 -11.64 5.54
C PRO A 89 -1.07 -13.00 4.92
N VAL A 90 -0.03 -13.73 4.54
CA VAL A 90 -0.12 -15.05 3.92
C VAL A 90 0.79 -16.04 4.63
N GLU A 91 0.44 -17.31 4.51
CA GLU A 91 1.24 -18.45 4.96
C GLU A 91 1.45 -19.41 3.79
N GLU A 92 2.63 -20.02 3.69
CA GLU A 92 2.88 -21.05 2.70
C GLU A 92 2.08 -22.32 3.00
N VAL A 93 1.57 -22.98 1.97
CA VAL A 93 0.90 -24.28 2.12
C VAL A 93 1.70 -25.34 1.39
N ILE A 94 2.20 -26.31 2.15
CA ILE A 94 2.89 -27.49 1.63
C ILE A 94 2.01 -28.71 1.87
N ARG A 95 1.75 -29.49 0.81
CA ARG A 95 0.98 -30.74 0.87
C ARG A 95 1.78 -31.84 0.19
N ALA A 96 1.95 -32.96 0.88
CA ALA A 96 2.75 -34.09 0.39
C ALA A 96 4.19 -33.70 -0.07
N GLY A 97 4.80 -32.73 0.62
CA GLY A 97 6.15 -32.24 0.31
C GLY A 97 6.23 -31.28 -0.88
N ALA A 98 5.11 -30.92 -1.50
CA ALA A 98 5.04 -29.93 -2.57
C ALA A 98 4.39 -28.63 -2.09
N PHE A 99 4.94 -27.49 -2.48
CA PHE A 99 4.28 -26.19 -2.31
C PHE A 99 3.03 -26.13 -3.19
N ILE A 100 1.91 -25.71 -2.62
CA ILE A 100 0.61 -25.63 -3.29
C ILE A 100 0.21 -24.18 -3.57
N GLY A 101 0.53 -23.27 -2.66
CA GLY A 101 0.13 -21.86 -2.78
C GLY A 101 0.25 -21.10 -1.48
N TRP A 102 -0.33 -19.90 -1.48
CA TRP A 102 -0.32 -18.97 -0.36
C TRP A 102 -1.70 -18.89 0.29
N LYS A 103 -1.80 -19.36 1.53
CA LYS A 103 -3.03 -19.23 2.34
C LYS A 103 -3.21 -17.80 2.80
N ILE A 104 -4.35 -17.21 2.49
CA ILE A 104 -4.74 -15.89 2.97
C ILE A 104 -5.11 -15.99 4.46
N LEU A 105 -4.40 -15.25 5.32
CA LEU A 105 -4.70 -15.23 6.76
C LEU A 105 -5.73 -14.16 7.10
N ALA A 106 -5.68 -13.03 6.40
CA ALA A 106 -6.63 -11.94 6.55
C ALA A 106 -6.72 -11.11 5.27
N LEU A 107 -7.84 -10.43 5.09
CA LEU A 107 -8.04 -9.44 4.04
C LEU A 107 -8.31 -8.07 4.64
N PRO A 108 -7.85 -6.99 4.00
CA PRO A 108 -8.25 -5.63 4.36
C PRO A 108 -9.78 -5.48 4.39
N PRO A 109 -10.36 -4.70 5.32
CA PRO A 109 -11.82 -4.53 5.42
C PRO A 109 -12.45 -3.98 4.14
N ASP A 110 -11.71 -3.16 3.39
CA ASP A 110 -12.11 -2.61 2.10
C ASP A 110 -12.29 -3.68 1.00
N TRP A 111 -11.82 -4.91 1.22
CA TRP A 111 -11.92 -6.03 0.27
C TRP A 111 -12.86 -7.14 0.74
N SER A 112 -13.64 -6.88 1.79
CA SER A 112 -14.59 -7.85 2.35
C SER A 112 -15.70 -8.27 1.36
N GLU A 113 -16.02 -7.40 0.40
CA GLU A 113 -16.99 -7.65 -0.68
C GLU A 113 -16.45 -8.60 -1.77
N LEU A 114 -15.14 -8.88 -1.80
CA LEU A 114 -14.58 -9.86 -2.73
C LEU A 114 -14.99 -11.28 -2.33
N GLU A 115 -15.04 -12.18 -3.31
CA GLU A 115 -15.33 -13.60 -3.09
C GLU A 115 -14.22 -14.30 -2.30
N LEU A 116 -12.98 -13.81 -2.39
CA LEU A 116 -11.85 -14.31 -1.61
C LEU A 116 -12.12 -14.14 -0.11
N LYS A 117 -11.73 -15.14 0.66
CA LYS A 117 -11.90 -15.19 2.12
C LYS A 117 -10.60 -15.63 2.78
N PRO A 118 -10.38 -15.27 4.06
CA PRO A 118 -9.37 -15.92 4.88
C PRO A 118 -9.52 -17.44 4.83
N GLY A 119 -8.41 -18.15 4.69
CA GLY A 119 -8.36 -19.60 4.52
C GLY A 119 -8.17 -20.06 3.07
N ASP A 120 -8.46 -19.21 2.08
CA ASP A 120 -8.21 -19.54 0.67
C ASP A 120 -6.72 -19.66 0.38
N VAL A 121 -6.35 -20.65 -0.44
CA VAL A 121 -4.97 -20.87 -0.88
C VAL A 121 -4.82 -20.40 -2.32
N VAL A 122 -4.18 -19.24 -2.52
CA VAL A 122 -3.96 -18.68 -3.85
C VAL A 122 -2.78 -19.40 -4.52
N MET A 123 -3.00 -19.88 -5.73
CA MET A 123 -2.01 -20.66 -6.49
C MET A 123 -1.51 -19.89 -7.72
N GLN A 124 -2.39 -19.17 -8.40
CA GLN A 124 -2.05 -18.45 -9.63
C GLN A 124 -2.76 -17.12 -9.74
N VAL A 125 -2.14 -16.18 -10.46
CA VAL A 125 -2.73 -14.89 -10.82
C VAL A 125 -2.49 -14.66 -12.32
N ASN A 126 -3.57 -14.46 -13.07
CA ASN A 126 -3.54 -14.32 -14.54
C ASN A 126 -2.72 -15.42 -15.23
N GLY A 127 -2.83 -16.66 -14.75
CA GLY A 127 -2.11 -17.83 -15.27
C GLY A 127 -0.64 -17.92 -14.88
N ALA A 128 -0.09 -16.95 -14.15
CA ALA A 128 1.25 -17.07 -13.55
C ALA A 128 1.15 -17.83 -12.22
N SER A 129 1.99 -18.85 -12.05
CA SER A 129 2.16 -19.53 -10.75
C SER A 129 2.65 -18.53 -9.69
N LEU A 130 2.47 -18.84 -8.41
CA LEU A 130 2.99 -18.05 -7.30
C LEU A 130 3.86 -18.95 -6.40
N GLU A 131 4.73 -19.77 -6.95
CA GLU A 131 5.56 -20.69 -6.16
C GLU A 131 6.81 -20.01 -5.61
N ARG A 132 7.36 -19.07 -6.36
CA ARG A 132 8.64 -18.42 -6.08
C ARG A 132 8.47 -16.91 -5.92
N PRO A 133 9.39 -16.25 -5.20
CA PRO A 133 9.37 -14.78 -5.08
C PRO A 133 9.34 -14.05 -6.44
N ASP A 134 10.07 -14.55 -7.43
CA ASP A 134 10.13 -13.97 -8.78
C ASP A 134 8.77 -14.07 -9.51
N ASP A 135 7.98 -15.09 -9.21
CA ASP A 135 6.70 -15.32 -9.87
C ASP A 135 5.67 -14.26 -9.48
N LEU A 136 5.76 -13.71 -8.27
CA LEU A 136 4.92 -12.58 -7.84
C LEU A 136 5.16 -11.34 -8.73
N PHE A 137 6.41 -11.09 -9.13
CA PHE A 137 6.72 -9.98 -10.02
C PHE A 137 6.19 -10.24 -11.43
N ALA A 138 6.27 -11.49 -11.92
CA ALA A 138 5.66 -11.89 -13.18
C ALA A 138 4.14 -11.71 -13.17
N ALA A 139 3.46 -12.13 -12.10
CA ALA A 139 2.03 -11.91 -11.92
C ALA A 139 1.66 -10.42 -11.94
N TYR A 140 2.45 -9.57 -11.28
CA TYR A 140 2.26 -8.10 -11.31
C TYR A 140 2.37 -7.53 -12.73
N ARG A 141 3.39 -7.93 -13.49
CA ARG A 141 3.56 -7.49 -14.89
C ARG A 141 2.37 -7.91 -15.76
N ASN A 142 1.88 -9.14 -15.58
CA ASN A 142 0.72 -9.63 -16.34
C ASN A 142 -0.55 -8.81 -16.07
N VAL A 143 -0.74 -8.30 -14.85
CA VAL A 143 -1.89 -7.47 -14.49
C VAL A 143 -1.84 -6.07 -15.14
N ALA A 144 -0.64 -5.54 -15.43
CA ALA A 144 -0.48 -4.19 -15.99
C ALA A 144 -1.21 -3.99 -17.33
N GLY A 145 -1.19 -5.01 -18.19
CA GLY A 145 -1.87 -4.99 -19.49
C GLY A 145 -3.22 -5.73 -19.52
N ALA A 146 -3.57 -6.50 -18.49
CA ALA A 146 -4.74 -7.37 -18.52
C ALA A 146 -6.05 -6.58 -18.36
N ASN A 147 -7.14 -7.06 -18.99
CA ASN A 147 -8.49 -6.50 -18.85
C ASN A 147 -9.30 -7.15 -17.72
N GLU A 148 -8.71 -8.11 -17.02
CA GLU A 148 -9.31 -8.83 -15.92
C GLU A 148 -8.21 -9.30 -14.96
N LEU A 149 -8.59 -9.48 -13.70
CA LEU A 149 -7.79 -10.14 -12.68
C LEU A 149 -8.41 -11.51 -12.42
N LYS A 150 -7.69 -12.56 -12.84
CA LYS A 150 -8.00 -13.97 -12.62
C LYS A 150 -7.16 -14.50 -11.49
N ILE A 151 -7.80 -15.11 -10.50
CA ILE A 151 -7.11 -15.70 -9.35
C ILE A 151 -7.55 -17.15 -9.24
N ALA A 152 -6.62 -18.08 -9.45
CA ALA A 152 -6.86 -19.49 -9.18
C ALA A 152 -6.52 -19.76 -7.71
N TYR A 153 -7.46 -20.33 -6.98
CA TYR A 153 -7.32 -20.60 -5.55
C TYR A 153 -7.99 -21.92 -5.15
N GLU A 154 -7.61 -22.46 -4.00
CA GLU A 154 -8.25 -23.60 -3.37
C GLU A 154 -9.02 -23.14 -2.13
N ARG A 155 -10.25 -23.63 -1.97
CA ARG A 155 -11.03 -23.51 -0.73
C ARG A 155 -11.44 -24.91 -0.29
N GLU A 156 -11.01 -25.31 0.91
CA GLU A 156 -11.37 -26.59 1.51
C GLU A 156 -11.06 -27.80 0.59
N GLY A 157 -9.90 -27.83 -0.06
CA GLY A 157 -9.54 -28.92 -0.97
C GLY A 157 -10.05 -28.76 -2.40
N SER A 158 -10.93 -27.79 -2.68
CA SER A 158 -11.57 -27.62 -3.99
C SER A 158 -10.98 -26.43 -4.75
N ALA A 159 -10.49 -26.67 -5.96
CA ALA A 159 -10.02 -25.62 -6.86
C ALA A 159 -11.18 -24.72 -7.32
N ARG A 160 -10.91 -23.42 -7.38
CA ARG A 160 -11.83 -22.34 -7.77
C ARG A 160 -11.08 -21.28 -8.55
N GLU A 161 -11.83 -20.47 -9.29
CA GLU A 161 -11.31 -19.32 -10.01
C GLU A 161 -12.19 -18.10 -9.75
N LEU A 162 -11.57 -17.00 -9.34
CA LEU A 162 -12.20 -15.69 -9.24
C LEU A 162 -11.80 -14.86 -10.44
N VAL A 163 -12.77 -14.30 -11.16
CA VAL A 163 -12.55 -13.41 -12.30
C VAL A 163 -13.15 -12.04 -12.00
N LEU A 164 -12.30 -11.02 -11.96
CA LEU A 164 -12.69 -9.62 -11.74
C LEU A 164 -12.38 -8.78 -12.98
N PRO A 165 -13.39 -8.32 -13.74
CA PRO A 165 -13.16 -7.44 -14.88
C PRO A 165 -12.51 -6.12 -14.44
N ILE A 166 -11.62 -5.57 -15.26
CA ILE A 166 -10.99 -4.27 -15.03
C ILE A 166 -11.59 -3.25 -16.00
N PHE A 167 -12.35 -2.30 -15.46
CA PHE A 167 -13.01 -1.25 -16.20
C PHE A 167 -12.02 -0.17 -16.63
N GLY A 168 -11.90 0.02 -17.95
CA GLY A 168 -11.07 1.03 -18.58
C GLY A 168 -9.80 0.47 -19.21
N PRO A 169 -9.32 1.11 -20.30
CA PRO A 169 -8.13 0.65 -21.02
C PRO A 169 -6.87 0.83 -20.18
N PRO A 170 -5.90 -0.09 -20.25
CA PRO A 170 -4.62 0.07 -19.56
C PRO A 170 -3.87 1.32 -20.05
N SER A 171 -3.23 2.03 -19.12
CA SER A 171 -2.37 3.17 -19.42
C SER A 171 -1.11 2.70 -20.14
N LYS A 172 -0.85 3.29 -21.31
CA LYS A 172 0.34 3.00 -22.12
C LYS A 172 1.64 3.24 -21.33
N ASP A 173 1.66 4.27 -20.48
CA ASP A 173 2.85 4.62 -19.69
C ASP A 173 3.15 3.56 -18.63
N VAL A 174 2.11 3.01 -17.99
CA VAL A 174 2.25 1.96 -16.98
C VAL A 174 2.71 0.66 -17.64
N VAL A 175 2.07 0.25 -18.73
CA VAL A 175 2.48 -0.94 -19.49
C VAL A 175 3.93 -0.83 -19.93
N ALA A 176 4.31 0.30 -20.55
CA ALA A 176 5.68 0.52 -20.99
C ALA A 176 6.70 0.59 -19.84
N ALA A 177 6.29 0.96 -18.62
CA ALA A 177 7.17 0.91 -17.45
C ALA A 177 7.47 -0.55 -17.04
N PHE A 178 6.47 -1.43 -17.08
CA PHE A 178 6.62 -2.84 -16.74
C PHE A 178 7.29 -3.68 -17.83
N GLU A 179 7.22 -3.28 -19.11
CA GLU A 179 7.94 -3.93 -20.21
C GLU A 179 9.45 -3.67 -20.22
N ARG A 180 9.87 -2.50 -19.73
CA ARG A 180 11.28 -2.07 -19.80
C ARG A 180 12.16 -2.62 -18.68
N ASP A 181 11.61 -3.48 -17.81
CA ASP A 181 12.21 -3.87 -16.51
C ASP A 181 12.75 -2.67 -15.71
N ALA A 182 12.23 -1.47 -16.01
CA ALA A 182 12.67 -0.22 -15.42
C ALA A 182 11.84 0.00 -14.15
N PRO A 183 12.46 0.43 -13.02
CA PRO A 183 11.68 0.77 -11.84
C PRO A 183 10.62 1.82 -12.23
N PRO A 184 9.35 1.66 -11.78
CA PRO A 184 8.30 2.58 -12.15
C PRO A 184 8.72 4.01 -11.79
N PRO A 185 8.40 5.02 -12.62
CA PRO A 185 8.79 6.38 -12.34
C PRO A 185 8.23 6.77 -10.98
N ARG A 186 9.12 6.89 -9.97
CA ARG A 186 8.73 7.37 -8.65
C ARG A 186 8.09 8.73 -8.89
N ARG A 187 6.79 8.85 -8.59
CA ARG A 187 6.06 10.10 -8.71
C ARG A 187 6.90 11.18 -8.04
N ALA A 188 7.39 12.15 -8.83
CA ALA A 188 8.34 13.14 -8.36
C ALA A 188 7.71 13.88 -7.18
N THR A 189 8.09 13.47 -5.97
CA THR A 189 7.69 14.16 -4.76
C THR A 189 8.64 15.35 -4.74
N GLY A 190 8.09 16.56 -4.94
CA GLY A 190 8.83 17.79 -5.20
C GLY A 190 10.21 17.79 -4.54
N ALA A 191 11.24 17.73 -5.37
CA ALA A 191 12.63 17.65 -4.92
C ALA A 191 12.95 18.88 -4.07
N ARG A 192 12.97 18.71 -2.75
CA ARG A 192 13.75 19.62 -1.91
C ARG A 192 15.22 19.32 -2.22
N PRO A 193 16.04 20.30 -2.64
CA PRO A 193 17.46 20.09 -2.81
C PRO A 193 18.03 19.68 -1.45
N ARG A 194 18.42 18.40 -1.32
CA ARG A 194 19.19 17.95 -0.18
C ARG A 194 20.61 18.46 -0.39
N GLY A 195 20.95 19.53 0.30
CA GLY A 195 22.36 19.89 0.50
C GLY A 195 23.04 18.72 1.18
N THR A 196 23.98 18.10 0.50
CA THR A 196 24.90 17.13 1.10
C THR A 196 25.76 17.91 2.07
N LEU A 197 25.45 17.85 3.36
CA LEU A 197 26.42 18.20 4.39
C LEU A 197 27.43 17.05 4.45
N VAL A 198 28.57 17.27 3.84
CA VAL A 198 29.78 16.47 4.07
C VAL A 198 30.18 16.74 5.52
N ILE A 199 30.04 15.73 6.38
CA ILE A 199 30.62 15.77 7.72
C ILE A 199 32.08 15.40 7.52
N GLU A 200 32.97 16.39 7.49
CA GLU A 200 34.40 16.13 7.65
C GLU A 200 34.62 15.62 9.08
N GLU A 201 35.10 14.38 9.20
CA GLU A 201 35.64 13.86 10.45
C GLU A 201 36.83 14.75 10.85
N GLN A 202 36.62 15.60 11.86
CA GLN A 202 37.72 16.27 12.54
C GLN A 202 38.49 15.21 13.34
N ASP A 203 39.61 14.77 12.78
CA ASP A 203 40.67 14.02 13.47
C ASP A 203 41.13 14.80 14.71
N SER A 204 40.48 14.52 15.84
CA SER A 204 40.87 15.01 17.15
C SER A 204 41.80 14.00 17.80
N SER A 205 43.04 13.96 17.30
CA SER A 205 44.16 13.25 17.92
C SER A 205 44.56 13.93 19.23
N THR A 206 43.83 13.63 20.30
CA THR A 206 44.23 14.03 21.66
C THR A 206 45.39 13.14 22.09
N THR A 207 46.59 13.70 22.01
CA THR A 207 47.82 13.11 22.55
C THR A 207 47.67 12.92 24.06
N PHE A 208 47.54 11.66 24.50
CA PHE A 208 47.56 11.29 25.90
C PHE A 208 49.01 11.31 26.39
N HIS A 209 49.45 12.41 27.00
CA HIS A 209 50.74 12.49 27.68
C HIS A 209 50.59 11.88 29.08
N GLY A 210 51.15 10.68 29.26
CA GLY A 210 51.30 10.06 30.57
C GLY A 210 52.27 10.86 31.42
N ASN A 211 51.83 11.28 32.60
CA ASN A 211 52.70 11.81 33.63
C ASN A 211 52.56 10.94 34.89
N ALA A 212 53.63 10.21 35.20
CA ALA A 212 53.84 9.57 36.50
C ALA A 212 54.76 10.49 37.32
N PRO A 213 54.50 10.60 38.64
CA PRO A 213 55.48 10.02 39.56
C PRO A 213 54.87 9.08 40.60
#